data_AF-A0A9Q8HM39-F1
#
_entry.id   AF-A0A9Q8HM39-F1
#
_cell.length_a   1.000
_cell.length_b   1.000
_cell.length_c   1.000
_cell.angle_alpha   90.00
_cell.angle_beta   90.00
_cell.angle_gamma   90.00
#
_symmetry.space_group_name_H-M   'P 1'
#
loop_
_entity.id
_entity.type
_entity.pdbx_description
1 polymer ?
#
loop_
_entity_poly.entity_id
_entity_poly.type
_entity_poly.pdbx_seq_one_letter_code
_entity_poly.pdbx_strand_id
1 'polypeptide(L)'
;MTLNAFVINKMVEITAFYTTEEQHNYFNPKNQGQVTRDEDLTFLFKDLREEMYSMSSDKGAWFTAYFTVKNNGQFQTHFEYEEKPEFTYAPSKEKYIDDLNKFPREKSLIPQWLKNIVNS
;
A
#
# COMPACT_ATOMS: atom_id res chain seq x y z
N MET A 1 14.24 10.69 -0.58
CA MET A 1 13.55 9.80 0.37
C MET A 1 12.42 9.12 -0.35
N THR A 2 12.20 7.84 -0.09
CA THR A 2 11.13 7.04 -0.67
C THR A 2 10.37 6.34 0.44
N LEU A 3 9.05 6.34 0.32
CA LEU A 3 8.12 5.64 1.18
C LEU A 3 7.31 4.68 0.31
N ASN A 4 7.30 3.40 0.69
CA ASN A 4 6.46 2.39 0.06
C ASN A 4 5.42 1.94 1.08
N ALA A 5 4.15 2.04 0.73
CA ALA A 5 3.04 1.52 1.53
C ALA A 5 2.44 0.31 0.81
N PHE A 6 2.57 -0.87 1.42
CA PHE A 6 1.90 -2.09 1.01
C PHE A 6 0.57 -2.19 1.77
N VAL A 7 -0.54 -2.26 1.04
CA VAL A 7 -1.86 -2.10 1.63
C VAL A 7 -2.85 -3.13 1.11
N ILE A 8 -3.46 -3.84 2.06
CA ILE A 8 -4.72 -4.56 1.92
C ILE A 8 -5.62 -4.19 3.11
N ASN A 9 -6.92 -4.45 3.04
CA ASN A 9 -7.92 -3.97 4.00
C ASN A 9 -7.55 -4.16 5.48
N LYS A 10 -6.96 -5.32 5.80
CA LYS A 10 -6.59 -5.72 7.18
C LYS A 10 -5.09 -5.69 7.46
N MET A 11 -4.27 -5.13 6.56
CA MET A 11 -2.82 -5.08 6.76
C MET A 11 -2.20 -3.92 5.99
N VAL A 12 -1.42 -3.12 6.71
CA VAL A 12 -0.63 -2.03 6.16
C VAL A 12 0.81 -2.15 6.66
N GLU A 13 1.73 -2.22 5.72
CA GLU A 13 3.15 -2.16 5.97
C GLU A 13 3.72 -0.94 5.25
N ILE A 14 4.52 -0.15 5.96
CA ILE A 14 5.11 1.06 5.42
C ILE A 14 6.61 0.94 5.62
N THR A 15 7.35 0.99 4.53
CA THR A 15 8.81 1.03 4.54
C THR A 15 9.25 2.40 4.08
N ALA A 16 10.27 2.95 4.74
CA ALA A 16 10.83 4.24 4.39
C ALA A 16 12.35 4.11 4.27
N PHE A 17 12.88 4.64 3.19
CA PHE A 17 14.32 4.62 2.95
C PHE A 17 14.80 5.86 2.21
N TYR A 18 16.10 6.10 2.27
CA TYR A 18 16.77 7.05 1.41
C TYR A 18 18.15 6.52 1.04
N THR A 19 18.61 6.91 -0.14
CA THR A 19 19.92 6.54 -0.66
C THR A 19 20.84 7.75 -0.57
N THR A 20 22.04 7.52 -0.04
CA THR A 20 23.19 8.43 -0.11
C THR A 20 24.18 7.86 -1.12
N GLU A 21 25.25 8.58 -1.44
CA GLU A 21 26.30 8.06 -2.34
C GLU A 21 26.90 6.75 -1.84
N GLU A 22 26.90 6.52 -0.52
CA GLU A 22 27.59 5.39 0.10
C GLU A 22 26.65 4.25 0.53
N GLN A 23 25.38 4.54 0.87
CA GLN A 23 24.50 3.57 1.56
C GLN A 23 23.00 3.77 1.31
N HIS A 24 22.26 2.67 1.41
CA HIS A 24 20.79 2.63 1.52
C HIS A 24 20.39 2.57 3.00
N ASN A 25 19.69 3.59 3.47
CA ASN A 25 19.29 3.73 4.87
C ASN A 25 17.79 3.53 5.02
N TYR A 26 17.39 2.58 5.88
CA TYR A 26 15.99 2.33 6.24
C TYR A 26 15.68 2.96 7.59
N PHE A 27 14.45 3.44 7.74
CA PHE A 27 13.92 3.88 9.03
C PHE A 27 12.48 3.43 9.19
N ASN A 28 12.03 3.28 10.43
CA ASN A 28 10.63 3.02 10.71
C ASN A 28 9.87 4.34 10.61
N PRO A 29 8.99 4.54 9.60
CA PRO A 29 8.24 5.77 9.47
C PRO A 29 7.07 5.85 10.46
N LYS A 30 6.77 4.76 11.17
CA LYS A 30 5.69 4.75 12.17
C LYS A 30 6.14 5.48 13.42
N ASN A 31 5.27 6.36 13.91
CA ASN A 31 5.51 7.15 15.10
C ASN A 31 5.74 6.24 16.33
N GLN A 32 6.77 6.54 17.10
CA GLN A 32 7.08 5.85 18.36
C GLN A 32 6.44 6.63 19.52
N GLY A 33 5.11 6.50 19.69
CA GLY A 33 4.36 7.21 20.71
C GLY A 33 2.85 7.09 20.49
N GLN A 34 2.08 7.65 21.42
CA GLN A 34 0.64 7.79 21.20
C GLN A 34 0.42 8.88 20.14
N VAL A 35 -0.07 8.46 18.97
CA VAL A 35 -0.45 9.37 17.88
C VAL A 35 -1.95 9.33 17.68
N THR A 36 -2.51 10.45 17.24
CA THR A 36 -3.91 10.48 16.83
C THR A 36 -4.09 9.70 15.52
N ARG A 37 -5.32 9.29 15.23
CA ARG A 37 -5.64 8.58 13.98
C ARG A 37 -5.18 9.35 12.74
N ASP A 38 -5.31 10.67 12.77
CA ASP A 38 -5.01 11.55 11.63
C ASP A 38 -3.51 11.83 11.47
N GLU A 39 -2.69 11.41 12.45
CA GLU A 39 -1.22 11.50 12.40
C GLU A 39 -0.56 10.14 12.12
N ASP A 40 -1.31 9.04 12.18
CA ASP A 40 -0.81 7.70 11.90
C ASP A 40 -0.87 7.43 10.38
N LEU A 41 0.31 7.35 9.77
CA LEU A 41 0.47 7.03 8.35
C LEU A 41 -0.31 5.77 7.94
N THR A 42 -0.46 4.79 8.83
CA THR A 42 -1.27 3.59 8.57
C THR A 42 -2.70 3.95 8.22
N PHE A 43 -3.33 4.82 9.01
CA PHE A 43 -4.72 5.22 8.79
C PHE A 43 -4.82 6.19 7.60
N LEU A 44 -3.87 7.11 7.45
CA LEU A 44 -3.85 8.03 6.31
C LEU A 44 -3.76 7.29 4.95
N PHE A 45 -2.95 6.24 4.84
CA PHE A 45 -2.90 5.43 3.62
C PHE A 45 -4.18 4.63 3.39
N LYS A 46 -4.84 4.16 4.46
CA LYS A 46 -6.13 3.48 4.34
C LYS A 46 -7.21 4.45 3.85
N ASP A 47 -7.26 5.65 4.41
CA ASP A 47 -8.23 6.66 4.01
C ASP A 47 -8.02 7.08 2.56
N LEU A 48 -6.76 7.36 2.18
CA LEU A 48 -6.42 7.66 0.78
C LEU A 48 -6.83 6.51 -0.16
N ARG A 49 -6.64 5.25 0.26
CA ARG A 49 -7.04 4.08 -0.51
C ARG A 49 -8.54 3.99 -0.71
N GLU A 50 -9.32 4.27 0.33
CA GLU A 50 -10.79 4.29 0.29
C GLU A 50 -11.30 5.43 -0.61
N GLU A 51 -10.76 6.63 -0.45
CA GLU A 51 -11.13 7.79 -1.26
C GLU A 51 -10.80 7.57 -2.75
N MET A 52 -9.60 7.08 -3.06
CA MET A 52 -9.21 6.82 -4.45
C MET A 52 -10.04 5.70 -5.09
N TYR A 53 -10.39 4.67 -4.31
CA TYR A 53 -11.30 3.63 -4.77
C TYR A 53 -12.68 4.20 -5.12
N SER A 54 -13.20 5.13 -4.32
CA SER A 54 -14.52 5.76 -4.57
C SER A 54 -14.59 6.50 -5.91
N MET A 55 -13.46 6.99 -6.42
CA MET A 55 -13.37 7.71 -7.70
C MET A 55 -13.33 6.78 -8.93
N SER A 56 -13.00 5.50 -8.77
CA SER A 56 -12.86 4.52 -9.86
C SER A 56 -13.01 3.09 -9.35
N SER A 57 -14.21 2.76 -8.86
CA SER A 57 -14.47 1.53 -8.13
C SER A 57 -14.39 0.25 -8.96
N ASP A 58 -14.49 0.36 -10.29
CA ASP A 58 -14.36 -0.74 -11.24
C ASP A 58 -12.97 -1.40 -11.20
N LYS A 59 -11.92 -0.60 -10.96
CA LYS A 59 -10.52 -1.05 -10.95
C LYS A 59 -10.08 -1.73 -9.65
N GLY A 60 -10.91 -1.66 -8.61
CA GLY A 60 -10.51 -1.98 -7.24
C GLY A 60 -9.55 -0.94 -6.65
N ALA A 61 -9.08 -1.21 -5.44
CA ALA A 61 -8.12 -0.37 -4.76
C ALA A 61 -6.68 -0.72 -5.17
N TRP A 62 -5.74 0.23 -5.14
CA TRP A 62 -4.32 -0.08 -5.35
C TRP A 62 -3.76 -1.00 -4.25
N PHE A 63 -2.69 -1.73 -4.53
CA PHE A 63 -2.00 -2.62 -3.58
C PHE A 63 -0.74 -1.98 -2.98
N THR A 64 -0.03 -1.18 -3.77
CA THR A 64 1.17 -0.48 -3.31
C THR A 64 1.11 0.98 -3.69
N ALA A 65 1.51 1.85 -2.77
CA ALA A 65 1.74 3.25 -3.04
C ALA A 65 3.22 3.61 -2.85
N TYR A 66 3.81 4.24 -3.85
CA TYR A 66 5.19 4.71 -3.85
C TYR A 66 5.19 6.24 -3.78
N PHE A 67 5.86 6.79 -2.78
CA PHE A 67 5.99 8.22 -2.55
C PHE A 67 7.47 8.57 -2.51
N THR A 68 7.95 9.32 -3.50
CA THR A 68 9.34 9.80 -3.53
C THR A 68 9.35 11.30 -3.29
N VAL A 69 10.09 11.74 -2.27
CA VAL A 69 10.33 13.15 -1.96
C VAL A 69 11.81 13.46 -2.20
N LYS A 70 12.06 14.46 -3.04
CA LYS A 70 13.40 15.01 -3.33
C LYS A 70 13.74 16.11 -2.32
N ASN A 71 15.04 16.35 -2.12
CA ASN A 71 15.54 17.37 -1.18
C ASN A 71 15.12 18.81 -1.55
N ASN A 72 14.79 19.06 -2.82
CA ASN A 72 14.29 20.33 -3.33
C ASN A 72 12.77 20.52 -3.13
N GLY A 73 12.10 19.64 -2.37
CA GLY A 73 10.67 19.70 -2.08
C GLY A 73 9.77 19.13 -3.19
N GLN A 74 10.32 18.71 -4.33
CA GLN A 74 9.53 18.01 -5.35
C GLN A 74 9.16 16.62 -4.85
N PHE A 75 7.95 16.18 -5.17
CA PHE A 75 7.50 14.82 -4.88
C PHE A 75 6.87 14.16 -6.11
N GLN A 76 6.92 12.83 -6.11
CA GLN A 76 6.28 11.97 -7.10
C GLN A 76 5.53 10.85 -6.38
N THR A 77 4.34 10.54 -6.86
CA THR A 77 3.50 9.45 -6.37
C THR A 77 3.20 8.45 -7.48
N HIS A 78 3.22 7.16 -7.16
CA HIS A 78 2.78 6.10 -8.07
C HIS A 78 1.97 5.07 -7.27
N PHE A 79 0.91 4.56 -7.88
CA PHE A 79 0.01 3.57 -7.27
C PHE A 79 -0.04 2.33 -8.17
N GLU A 80 0.27 1.18 -7.60
CA GLU A 80 0.37 -0.10 -8.28
C GLU A 80 -0.89 -0.93 -8.01
N TYR A 81 -1.51 -1.44 -9.07
CA TYR A 81 -2.82 -2.12 -9.03
C TYR A 81 -2.74 -3.57 -9.47
N GLU A 82 -1.65 -3.98 -10.11
CA GLU A 82 -1.49 -5.28 -10.76
C GLU A 82 -0.49 -6.15 -10.02
N GLU A 83 0.64 -5.58 -9.57
CA GLU A 83 1.69 -6.36 -8.93
C GLU A 83 1.37 -6.73 -7.47
N LYS A 84 1.87 -7.90 -7.06
CA LYS A 84 1.66 -8.41 -5.70
C LYS A 84 2.48 -7.57 -4.70
N PRO A 85 1.88 -7.05 -3.63
CA PRO A 85 2.61 -6.30 -2.62
C PRO A 85 3.60 -7.20 -1.86
N GLU A 86 4.82 -6.70 -1.66
CA GLU A 86 5.94 -7.42 -1.04
C GLU A 86 5.97 -7.23 0.48
N PHE A 87 4.89 -7.62 1.16
CA PHE A 87 4.85 -7.62 2.62
C PHE A 87 5.99 -8.46 3.21
N THR A 88 6.62 -7.98 4.29
CA THR A 88 7.64 -8.73 5.05
C THR A 88 7.08 -10.07 5.55
N TYR A 89 5.82 -10.07 6.00
CA TYR A 89 5.10 -11.28 6.37
C TYR A 89 3.91 -11.48 5.45
N ALA A 90 3.88 -12.63 4.77
CA ALA A 90 2.80 -12.94 3.82
C ALA A 90 1.42 -12.87 4.51
N PRO A 91 0.48 -12.06 3.99
CA PRO A 91 -0.90 -12.09 4.47
C PRO A 91 -1.54 -13.45 4.25
N SER A 92 -2.47 -13.83 5.13
CA SER A 92 -3.26 -15.05 4.95
C SER A 92 -4.23 -14.91 3.78
N LYS A 93 -4.70 -16.04 3.23
CA LYS A 93 -5.69 -16.10 2.16
C LYS A 93 -6.97 -15.31 2.52
N GLU A 94 -7.43 -15.42 3.77
CA GLU A 94 -8.64 -14.75 4.26
C GLU A 94 -8.51 -13.22 4.21
N LYS A 95 -7.31 -12.68 4.43
CA LYS A 95 -7.07 -11.24 4.33
C LYS A 95 -7.17 -10.74 2.89
N TYR A 96 -6.74 -11.54 1.91
CA TYR A 96 -6.90 -11.22 0.49
C TYR A 96 -8.36 -11.33 0.04
N ILE A 97 -9.10 -12.33 0.52
CA ILE A 97 -10.54 -12.47 0.26
C ILE A 97 -11.30 -11.28 0.85
N ASP A 98 -11.00 -10.90 2.09
CA ASP A 98 -11.60 -9.73 2.73
C ASP A 98 -11.28 -8.43 1.99
N ASP A 99 -10.05 -8.26 1.49
CA ASP A 99 -9.70 -7.12 0.65
C ASP A 99 -10.52 -7.06 -0.64
N LEU A 100 -10.65 -8.19 -1.35
CA LEU A 100 -11.43 -8.26 -2.59
C LEU A 100 -12.94 -8.08 -2.36
N ASN A 101 -13.45 -8.51 -1.20
CA ASN A 101 -14.85 -8.28 -0.81
C ASN A 101 -15.12 -6.80 -0.51
N LYS A 102 -14.17 -6.12 0.16
CA LYS A 102 -14.30 -4.70 0.50
C LYS A 102 -14.05 -3.80 -0.71
N PHE A 103 -13.11 -4.16 -1.57
CA PHE A 103 -12.70 -3.42 -2.77
C PHE A 103 -12.82 -4.32 -4.01
N PRO A 104 -14.06 -4.63 -4.43
CA PRO A 104 -14.30 -5.47 -5.59
C PRO A 104 -13.69 -4.85 -6.85
N ARG A 105 -13.27 -5.74 -7.75
CA ARG A 105 -12.68 -5.43 -9.06
C ARG A 105 -13.53 -6.06 -10.14
N GLU A 106 -13.55 -5.45 -11.32
CA GLU A 106 -13.98 -6.18 -12.51
C GLU A 106 -13.16 -7.46 -12.69
N LYS A 107 -13.80 -8.55 -13.14
CA LYS A 107 -13.17 -9.88 -13.22
C LYS A 107 -11.92 -9.92 -14.11
N SER A 108 -11.89 -9.09 -15.15
CA SER A 108 -10.76 -8.90 -16.06
C SER A 108 -9.57 -8.23 -15.36
N LEU A 109 -9.82 -7.36 -14.38
CA LEU A 109 -8.82 -6.57 -13.66
C LEU A 109 -8.32 -7.24 -12.37
N ILE A 110 -8.83 -8.41 -12.01
CA ILE A 110 -8.27 -9.19 -10.90
C ILE A 110 -6.94 -9.82 -11.37
N PRO A 111 -5.80 -9.48 -10.76
CA PRO A 111 -4.51 -10.03 -11.16
C PRO A 111 -4.43 -11.54 -10.99
N GLN A 112 -3.61 -12.21 -11.81
CA GLN A 112 -3.52 -13.67 -11.81
C GLN A 112 -3.02 -14.23 -10.47
N TRP A 113 -2.07 -13.56 -9.81
CA TRP A 113 -1.59 -13.98 -8.50
C TRP A 113 -2.71 -13.97 -7.45
N LEU A 114 -3.61 -12.97 -7.51
CA LEU A 114 -4.72 -12.87 -6.56
C LEU A 114 -5.75 -13.96 -6.81
N LYS A 115 -6.08 -14.23 -8.09
CA LYS A 115 -6.92 -15.37 -8.50
C LYS A 115 -6.38 -16.69 -7.94
N ASN A 116 -5.08 -16.91 -8.06
CA ASN A 116 -4.45 -18.14 -7.58
C ASN A 116 -4.60 -18.28 -6.06
N ILE A 117 -4.42 -17.21 -5.28
CA ILE A 117 -4.54 -17.24 -3.81
C ILE A 117 -5.99 -17.48 -3.37
N VAL A 118 -6.96 -16.81 -3.99
CA VAL A 118 -8.37 -16.94 -3.54
C VAL A 118 -8.98 -18.29 -3.94
N ASN A 119 -8.50 -18.89 -5.03
CA ASN A 119 -8.99 -20.17 -5.55
C ASN A 119 -8.19 -21.41 -5.09
N SER A 120 -7.03 -21.24 -4.44
CA SER A 120 -6.19 -22.35 -3.95
C SER A 120 -6.78 -23.08 -2.75
#